data_AF-A0A1M7F5B1-F1
#
_entry.id   AF-A0A1M7F5B1-F1
#
_cell.length_a   1.000
_cell.length_b   1.000
_cell.length_c   1.000
_cell.angle_alpha   90.00
_cell.angle_beta   90.00
_cell.angle_gamma   90.00
#
_symmetry.space_group_name_H-M   'P 1'
#
loop_
_entity.id
_entity.type
_entity.pdbx_description
1 polymer ?
#
loop_
_entity_poly.entity_id
_entity_poly.type
_entity_poly.pdbx_seq_one_letter_code
_entity_poly.pdbx_strand_id
1 'polypeptide(L)'
;MPRLPILTAILALAAHMAAADPAFWKHEWPNTDFTTTSVESWVEIVSGGPPKDGIPALSDPEFIEASEETRIGGREPVITLEIADAVPRAYPIRYLTWHEIVNDEVAGVPVAVTFCPLCNSGLVFDRRAGGRVLEFGVSGKLRHSDMIMYDRQTESWWQQAVGEAIVGDVTGTELRQVPAWMESWDQFRARHPDGLVMAEPAYPRRYGQNPYGGYDGLTRPFLYSGDPPPHGIPALARVVRVGDRAWPLERVRRHGGLSEEGVVIGWEAGQASALDTEVIAQGRDVGSVRVRDAQGRDLPHDVMFAFAFHAFWPEGRWMLGERGGRAGLEPHGGQQAWDLVLEAEKPVGGMGPCAFVIGAQGADQGDAVGREGRVQLVQSLGCGADGGIGRHDLLKP
;
A
#
# COMPACT_ATOMS: atom_id res chain seq x y z
N MET A 1 -57.55 16.39 -1.75
CA MET A 1 -56.41 16.23 -2.66
C MET A 1 -55.13 16.33 -1.85
N PRO A 2 -54.27 15.29 -1.85
CA PRO A 2 -52.85 15.55 -1.91
C PRO A 2 -52.25 14.74 -3.06
N ARG A 3 -51.70 15.44 -4.06
CA ARG A 3 -50.80 14.90 -5.08
C ARG A 3 -49.41 15.44 -4.78
N LEU A 4 -48.59 14.73 -3.99
CA LEU A 4 -47.14 14.87 -4.00
C LEU A 4 -46.49 13.75 -3.15
N PRO A 5 -46.12 12.62 -3.75
CA PRO A 5 -44.76 12.12 -3.50
C PRO A 5 -44.09 11.48 -4.74
N ILE A 6 -44.52 11.80 -5.96
CA ILE A 6 -43.97 11.18 -7.18
C ILE A 6 -42.74 11.92 -7.71
N LEU A 7 -42.63 13.25 -7.50
CA LEU A 7 -41.48 14.02 -8.05
C LEU A 7 -40.15 13.76 -7.32
N THR A 8 -40.16 13.48 -6.02
CA THR A 8 -38.93 13.30 -5.23
C THR A 8 -38.24 11.96 -5.52
N ALA A 9 -39.01 10.91 -5.83
CA ALA A 9 -38.47 9.62 -6.24
C ALA A 9 -37.85 9.66 -7.65
N ILE A 10 -38.40 10.47 -8.56
CA ILE A 10 -37.88 10.62 -9.94
C ILE A 10 -36.55 11.39 -9.95
N LEU A 11 -36.38 12.39 -9.09
CA LEU A 11 -35.13 13.15 -8.96
C LEU A 11 -33.98 12.32 -8.36
N ALA A 12 -34.26 11.44 -7.40
CA ALA A 12 -33.27 10.52 -6.84
C ALA A 12 -32.85 9.42 -7.84
N LEU A 13 -33.78 8.97 -8.70
CA LEU A 13 -33.50 7.99 -9.77
C LEU A 13 -32.66 8.61 -10.89
N ALA A 14 -32.94 9.86 -11.29
CA ALA A 14 -32.18 10.57 -12.33
C ALA A 14 -30.72 10.83 -11.93
N ALA A 15 -30.47 11.12 -10.63
CA ALA A 15 -29.11 11.30 -10.12
C ALA A 15 -28.28 10.00 -10.11
N HIS A 16 -28.93 8.84 -9.91
CA HIS A 16 -28.25 7.53 -9.97
C HIS A 16 -27.96 7.08 -11.41
N MET A 17 -28.84 7.37 -12.37
CA MET A 17 -28.59 7.03 -13.78
C MET A 17 -27.46 7.87 -14.41
N ALA A 18 -27.32 9.14 -14.01
CA ALA A 18 -26.28 10.03 -14.55
C ALA A 18 -24.85 9.63 -14.16
N ALA A 19 -24.66 8.94 -13.03
CA ALA A 19 -23.35 8.42 -12.62
C ALA A 19 -22.98 7.07 -13.28
N ALA A 20 -23.91 6.44 -13.97
CA ALA A 20 -23.73 5.13 -14.62
C ALA A 20 -23.62 5.20 -16.16
N ASP A 21 -23.73 6.41 -16.75
CA ASP A 21 -23.62 6.62 -18.20
C ASP A 21 -22.20 7.12 -18.55
N PRO A 22 -21.40 6.37 -19.34
CA PRO A 22 -20.10 6.83 -19.79
C PRO A 22 -20.17 8.10 -20.66
N ALA A 23 -21.36 8.50 -21.12
CA ALA A 23 -21.57 9.78 -21.79
C ALA A 23 -21.09 10.99 -20.99
N PHE A 24 -21.02 10.89 -19.65
CA PHE A 24 -20.43 11.92 -18.80
C PHE A 24 -18.96 12.21 -19.15
N TRP A 25 -18.20 11.19 -19.56
CA TRP A 25 -16.77 11.30 -19.88
C TRP A 25 -16.49 11.67 -21.33
N LYS A 26 -17.46 11.49 -22.25
CA LYS A 26 -17.27 11.72 -23.70
C LYS A 26 -16.73 13.10 -24.06
N HIS A 27 -17.01 14.13 -23.26
CA HIS A 27 -16.49 15.47 -23.52
C HIS A 27 -14.97 15.57 -23.29
N GLU A 28 -14.45 14.88 -22.28
CA GLU A 28 -13.02 14.83 -21.96
C GLU A 28 -12.27 13.80 -22.84
N TRP A 29 -13.02 12.84 -23.41
CA TRP A 29 -12.53 11.67 -24.13
C TRP A 29 -13.23 11.49 -25.48
N PRO A 30 -13.03 12.43 -26.43
CA PRO A 30 -13.77 12.43 -27.69
C PRO A 30 -13.40 11.28 -28.63
N ASN A 31 -12.22 10.66 -28.46
CA ASN A 31 -11.76 9.57 -29.32
C ASN A 31 -11.91 8.18 -28.68
N THR A 32 -12.34 8.10 -27.41
CA THR A 32 -12.52 6.81 -26.72
C THR A 32 -13.85 6.18 -27.13
N ASP A 33 -13.81 4.95 -27.66
CA ASP A 33 -15.01 4.12 -27.84
C ASP A 33 -15.47 3.50 -26.51
N PHE A 34 -16.39 4.18 -25.83
CA PHE A 34 -16.99 3.69 -24.59
C PHE A 34 -17.94 2.49 -24.77
N THR A 35 -18.27 2.08 -26.01
CA THR A 35 -19.09 0.88 -26.26
C THR A 35 -18.27 -0.40 -26.21
N THR A 36 -16.96 -0.29 -26.44
CA THR A 36 -15.98 -1.36 -26.28
C THR A 36 -15.37 -1.23 -24.88
N THR A 37 -15.85 -2.03 -23.93
CA THR A 37 -15.46 -1.95 -22.50
C THR A 37 -15.55 -3.31 -21.83
N SER A 38 -14.65 -3.58 -20.88
CA SER A 38 -14.74 -4.71 -19.94
C SER A 38 -15.30 -4.29 -18.56
N VAL A 39 -15.57 -2.99 -18.37
CA VAL A 39 -16.14 -2.46 -17.13
C VAL A 39 -17.64 -2.75 -17.10
N GLU A 40 -18.04 -3.65 -16.20
CA GLU A 40 -19.45 -4.05 -16.04
C GLU A 40 -20.31 -2.93 -15.46
N SER A 41 -19.73 -2.07 -14.62
CA SER A 41 -20.44 -1.02 -13.91
C SER A 41 -19.64 0.28 -13.87
N TRP A 42 -20.11 1.30 -14.59
CA TRP A 42 -19.43 2.60 -14.68
C TRP A 42 -19.35 3.37 -13.35
N VAL A 43 -20.16 3.01 -12.36
CA VAL A 43 -20.08 3.60 -11.01
C VAL A 43 -18.79 3.20 -10.27
N GLU A 44 -18.08 2.17 -10.75
CA GLU A 44 -16.74 1.82 -10.26
C GLU A 44 -15.69 2.83 -10.69
N ILE A 45 -15.93 3.57 -11.77
CA ILE A 45 -15.02 4.61 -12.25
C ILE A 45 -15.41 5.95 -11.65
N VAL A 46 -14.49 6.53 -10.91
CA VAL A 46 -14.67 7.82 -10.23
C VAL A 46 -13.60 8.81 -10.67
N SER A 47 -13.91 10.10 -10.57
CA SER A 47 -12.91 11.15 -10.73
C SER A 47 -11.96 11.16 -9.53
N GLY A 48 -10.66 11.18 -9.79
CA GLY A 48 -9.64 11.48 -8.78
C GLY A 48 -9.56 12.98 -8.44
N GLY A 49 -10.24 13.84 -9.19
CA GLY A 49 -10.20 15.30 -9.06
C GLY A 49 -9.50 16.00 -10.23
N PRO A 50 -8.25 15.62 -10.59
CA PRO A 50 -7.58 16.14 -11.78
C PRO A 50 -8.31 15.75 -13.08
N PRO A 51 -8.32 16.62 -14.10
CA PRO A 51 -8.73 16.23 -15.45
C PRO A 51 -7.65 15.34 -16.10
N LYS A 52 -7.93 14.83 -17.30
CA LYS A 52 -6.96 14.22 -18.23
C LYS A 52 -5.70 15.09 -18.31
N ASP A 53 -4.54 14.47 -18.09
CA ASP A 53 -3.22 15.13 -18.01
C ASP A 53 -3.09 16.24 -16.94
N GLY A 54 -4.05 16.36 -16.00
CA GLY A 54 -3.94 17.29 -14.86
C GLY A 54 -2.78 16.94 -13.92
N ILE A 55 -2.36 15.67 -13.94
CA ILE A 55 -1.09 15.18 -13.43
C ILE A 55 -0.25 14.86 -14.68
N PRO A 56 0.79 15.65 -15.00
CA PRO A 56 1.51 15.48 -16.25
C PRO A 56 2.42 14.25 -16.17
N ALA A 57 2.14 13.24 -17.00
CA ALA A 57 3.09 12.15 -17.21
C ALA A 57 4.40 12.70 -17.80
N LEU A 58 5.52 12.07 -17.47
CA LEU A 58 6.84 12.40 -18.01
C LEU A 58 7.13 11.53 -19.23
N SER A 59 7.79 12.10 -20.22
CA SER A 59 8.27 11.38 -21.41
C SER A 59 9.72 11.78 -21.66
N ASP A 60 10.55 10.81 -22.07
CA ASP A 60 11.98 10.97 -22.33
C ASP A 60 12.74 11.68 -21.18
N PRO A 61 12.69 11.11 -19.95
CA PRO A 61 13.28 11.74 -18.78
C PRO A 61 14.81 11.85 -18.89
N GLU A 62 15.36 12.93 -18.32
CA GLU A 62 16.80 13.07 -18.14
C GLU A 62 17.30 12.18 -16.99
N PHE A 63 18.54 11.73 -17.09
CA PHE A 63 19.21 10.93 -16.07
C PHE A 63 20.58 11.54 -15.74
N ILE A 64 20.96 11.43 -14.47
CA ILE A 64 22.31 11.74 -13.98
C ILE A 64 22.91 10.50 -13.32
N GLU A 65 24.22 10.52 -13.09
CA GLU A 65 24.87 9.47 -12.33
C GLU A 65 24.38 9.47 -10.88
N ALA A 66 24.19 8.27 -10.30
CA ALA A 66 23.77 8.11 -8.91
C ALA A 66 24.75 8.72 -7.91
N SER A 67 26.02 8.88 -8.31
CA SER A 67 27.09 9.53 -7.55
C SER A 67 26.91 11.05 -7.43
N GLU A 68 26.22 11.69 -8.39
CA GLU A 68 26.03 13.14 -8.48
C GLU A 68 24.76 13.63 -7.75
N GLU A 69 23.81 12.73 -7.48
CA GLU A 69 22.55 13.08 -6.82
C GLU A 69 22.72 13.23 -5.30
N THR A 70 22.34 14.40 -4.79
CA THR A 70 22.54 14.82 -3.39
C THR A 70 21.25 15.25 -2.68
N ARG A 71 20.12 15.33 -3.39
CA ARG A 71 18.83 15.86 -2.91
C ARG A 71 17.87 14.78 -2.41
N ILE A 72 18.08 13.53 -2.81
CA ILE A 72 17.24 12.38 -2.41
C ILE A 72 17.76 11.87 -1.06
N GLY A 73 16.88 11.85 -0.05
CA GLY A 73 17.21 11.26 1.23
C GLY A 73 17.47 9.76 1.11
N GLY A 74 18.48 9.23 1.82
CA GLY A 74 18.92 7.85 1.66
C GLY A 74 17.85 6.77 1.89
N ARG A 75 16.86 7.05 2.77
CA ARG A 75 15.72 6.16 3.03
C ARG A 75 14.57 6.31 2.04
N GLU A 76 14.59 7.32 1.18
CA GLU A 76 13.49 7.54 0.22
C GLU A 76 13.42 6.40 -0.79
N PRO A 77 12.21 5.95 -1.16
CA PRO A 77 12.07 4.89 -2.12
C PRO A 77 12.32 5.36 -3.55
N VAL A 78 12.96 4.48 -4.32
CA VAL A 78 13.09 4.56 -5.78
C VAL A 78 12.55 3.27 -6.39
N ILE A 79 11.90 3.35 -7.55
CA ILE A 79 11.66 2.15 -8.38
C ILE A 79 12.95 1.86 -9.12
N THR A 80 13.44 0.63 -8.97
CA THR A 80 14.66 0.15 -9.61
C THR A 80 14.30 -0.72 -10.80
N LEU A 81 14.92 -0.42 -11.95
CA LEU A 81 14.81 -1.19 -13.18
C LEU A 81 16.19 -1.68 -13.59
N GLU A 82 16.35 -3.01 -13.57
CA GLU A 82 17.52 -3.71 -14.06
C GLU A 82 17.12 -4.49 -15.34
N ILE A 83 17.62 -4.07 -16.50
CA ILE A 83 17.49 -4.79 -17.77
C ILE A 83 18.88 -5.31 -18.14
N ALA A 84 18.94 -6.55 -18.63
CA ALA A 84 20.19 -7.17 -19.05
C ALA A 84 20.94 -6.26 -20.03
N ASP A 85 22.24 -6.12 -19.83
CA ASP A 85 23.15 -5.29 -20.64
C ASP A 85 22.86 -3.77 -20.63
N ALA A 86 21.97 -3.30 -19.74
CA ALA A 86 21.71 -1.88 -19.51
C ALA A 86 22.31 -1.40 -18.17
N VAL A 87 22.68 -0.12 -18.11
CA VAL A 87 23.01 0.52 -16.82
C VAL A 87 21.72 0.60 -15.98
N PRO A 88 21.71 0.11 -14.72
CA PRO A 88 20.54 0.14 -13.86
C PRO A 88 20.00 1.55 -13.67
N ARG A 89 18.67 1.70 -13.68
CA ARG A 89 17.99 3.00 -13.51
C ARG A 89 17.16 3.02 -12.24
N ALA A 90 17.23 4.13 -11.52
CA ALA A 90 16.37 4.47 -10.40
C ALA A 90 15.38 5.58 -10.79
N TYR A 91 14.11 5.38 -10.48
CA TYR A 91 13.03 6.36 -10.67
C TYR A 91 12.51 6.77 -9.29
N PRO A 92 12.86 7.97 -8.79
CA PRO A 92 12.50 8.38 -7.45
C PRO A 92 10.98 8.50 -7.26
N ILE A 93 10.45 7.86 -6.21
CA ILE A 93 9.03 7.94 -5.88
C ILE A 93 8.63 9.39 -5.59
N ARG A 94 9.53 10.20 -5.04
CA ARG A 94 9.27 11.64 -4.85
C ARG A 94 8.91 12.40 -6.12
N TYR A 95 9.29 11.91 -7.30
CA TYR A 95 8.89 12.48 -8.59
C TYR A 95 7.62 11.81 -9.07
N LEU A 96 7.57 10.47 -9.04
CA LEU A 96 6.39 9.70 -9.45
C LEU A 96 5.13 10.02 -8.63
N THR A 97 5.22 10.42 -7.37
CA THR A 97 4.06 10.89 -6.58
C THR A 97 3.38 12.14 -7.18
N TRP A 98 4.08 12.90 -8.02
CA TRP A 98 3.57 14.11 -8.67
C TRP A 98 3.29 13.95 -10.18
N HIS A 99 3.70 12.82 -10.76
CA HIS A 99 3.67 12.57 -12.21
C HIS A 99 2.99 11.25 -12.59
N GLU A 100 2.96 10.31 -11.66
CA GLU A 100 2.38 8.95 -11.70
C GLU A 100 2.93 8.02 -12.80
N ILE A 101 3.39 8.55 -13.93
CA ILE A 101 3.86 7.81 -15.10
C ILE A 101 5.12 8.47 -15.67
N VAL A 102 6.10 7.64 -16.01
CA VAL A 102 7.28 8.01 -16.81
C VAL A 102 7.35 7.07 -18.01
N ASN A 103 7.22 7.62 -19.21
CA ASN A 103 7.49 6.91 -20.47
C ASN A 103 8.98 7.05 -20.81
N ASP A 104 9.69 5.93 -20.82
CA ASP A 104 11.14 5.88 -21.01
C ASP A 104 11.51 4.81 -22.04
N GLU A 105 12.79 4.76 -22.42
CA GLU A 105 13.41 3.72 -23.23
C GLU A 105 14.75 3.30 -22.61
N VAL A 106 14.85 2.02 -22.27
CA VAL A 106 16.03 1.43 -21.62
C VAL A 106 16.57 0.31 -22.49
N ALA A 107 17.77 0.51 -23.05
CA ALA A 107 18.40 -0.45 -23.97
C ALA A 107 17.47 -0.90 -25.12
N GLY A 108 16.71 0.03 -25.70
CA GLY A 108 15.76 -0.25 -26.79
C GLY A 108 14.43 -0.89 -26.33
N VAL A 109 14.22 -1.09 -25.03
CA VAL A 109 12.94 -1.52 -24.46
C VAL A 109 12.16 -0.28 -24.06
N PRO A 110 11.06 0.06 -24.75
CA PRO A 110 10.19 1.15 -24.35
C PRO A 110 9.40 0.72 -23.11
N VAL A 111 9.52 1.48 -22.02
CA VAL A 111 8.89 1.16 -20.73
C VAL A 111 7.97 2.28 -20.25
N ALA A 112 6.93 1.91 -19.52
CA ALA A 112 6.13 2.83 -18.71
C ALA A 112 6.35 2.49 -17.24
N VAL A 113 7.03 3.37 -16.51
CA VAL A 113 7.23 3.26 -15.06
C VAL A 113 6.09 4.00 -14.37
N THR A 114 5.34 3.30 -13.53
CA THR A 114 4.09 3.79 -12.97
C THR A 114 4.10 3.70 -11.45
N PHE A 115 3.46 4.67 -10.79
CA PHE A 115 3.24 4.64 -9.35
C PHE A 115 1.84 5.17 -9.02
N CYS A 116 1.00 4.31 -8.45
CA CYS A 116 -0.26 4.72 -7.85
C CYS A 116 -0.07 4.95 -6.34
N PRO A 117 -0.07 6.22 -5.85
CA PRO A 117 0.09 6.50 -4.42
C PRO A 117 -1.09 5.97 -3.59
N LEU A 118 -2.30 5.88 -4.15
CA LEU A 118 -3.48 5.39 -3.43
C LEU A 118 -3.44 3.88 -3.19
N CYS A 119 -2.75 3.12 -4.03
CA CYS A 119 -2.60 1.67 -3.89
C CYS A 119 -1.21 1.26 -3.37
N ASN A 120 -0.28 2.21 -3.22
CA ASN A 120 1.16 1.94 -3.04
C ASN A 120 1.72 1.01 -4.13
N SER A 121 1.17 1.07 -5.36
CA SER A 121 1.54 0.16 -6.44
C SER A 121 2.64 0.79 -7.30
N GLY A 122 3.76 0.09 -7.47
CA GLY A 122 4.88 0.54 -8.30
C GLY A 122 5.19 -0.48 -9.38
N LEU A 123 4.69 -0.26 -10.60
CA LEU A 123 4.77 -1.25 -11.70
C LEU A 123 5.49 -0.67 -12.91
N VAL A 124 6.25 -1.53 -13.61
CA VAL A 124 6.88 -1.20 -14.88
C VAL A 124 6.32 -2.10 -15.96
N PHE A 125 5.90 -1.51 -17.07
CA PHE A 125 5.35 -2.23 -18.22
C PHE A 125 6.20 -2.01 -19.46
N ASP A 126 6.34 -3.04 -20.29
CA ASP A 126 6.73 -2.86 -21.69
C ASP A 126 5.55 -2.24 -22.44
N ARG A 127 5.73 -1.02 -22.95
CA ARG A 127 4.65 -0.26 -23.59
C ARG A 127 4.41 -0.66 -25.06
N ARG A 128 4.98 -1.79 -25.52
CA ARG A 128 4.62 -2.42 -26.80
C ARG A 128 3.36 -3.27 -26.65
N ALA A 129 2.29 -2.85 -27.30
CA ALA A 129 1.04 -3.59 -27.36
C ALA A 129 0.35 -3.37 -28.70
N GLY A 130 -0.41 -4.34 -29.21
CA GLY A 130 -1.14 -4.19 -30.47
C GLY A 130 -0.27 -3.77 -31.67
N GLY A 131 0.99 -4.22 -31.72
CA GLY A 131 1.94 -3.94 -32.80
C GLY A 131 2.52 -2.52 -32.82
N ARG A 132 2.32 -1.71 -31.77
CA ARG A 132 2.82 -0.33 -31.67
C ARG A 132 3.48 -0.08 -30.32
N VAL A 133 4.27 0.98 -30.24
CA VAL A 133 4.76 1.52 -28.97
C VAL A 133 3.75 2.55 -28.49
N LEU A 134 3.16 2.33 -27.33
CA LEU A 134 2.20 3.24 -26.70
C LEU A 134 2.91 4.32 -25.89
N GLU A 135 2.27 5.46 -25.74
CA GLU A 135 2.69 6.51 -24.82
C GLU A 135 1.54 6.74 -23.84
N PHE A 136 1.82 6.57 -22.55
CA PHE A 136 0.81 6.63 -21.51
C PHE A 136 0.72 8.02 -20.88
N GLY A 137 -0.51 8.47 -20.65
CA GLY A 137 -0.83 9.64 -19.84
C GLY A 137 -1.71 9.28 -18.64
N VAL A 138 -1.91 10.26 -17.76
CA VAL A 138 -2.76 10.11 -16.58
C VAL A 138 -4.18 10.54 -16.93
N SER A 139 -5.17 9.66 -16.73
CA SER A 139 -6.56 9.96 -17.08
C SER A 139 -7.27 10.87 -16.05
N GLY A 140 -6.74 10.94 -14.82
CA GLY A 140 -7.41 11.54 -13.67
C GLY A 140 -8.62 10.73 -13.16
N LYS A 141 -8.81 9.50 -13.65
CA LYS A 141 -9.86 8.57 -13.23
C LYS A 141 -9.28 7.43 -12.42
N LEU A 142 -10.11 6.89 -11.54
CA LEU A 142 -9.76 5.80 -10.65
C LEU A 142 -10.80 4.69 -10.75
N ARG A 143 -10.36 3.45 -10.56
CA ARG A 143 -11.23 2.28 -10.33
C ARG A 143 -10.65 1.47 -9.18
N HIS A 144 -11.46 1.19 -8.17
CA HIS A 144 -11.00 0.62 -6.89
C HIS A 144 -9.84 1.41 -6.24
N SER A 145 -9.87 2.75 -6.37
CA SER A 145 -8.79 3.69 -6.01
C SER A 145 -7.48 3.56 -6.77
N ASP A 146 -7.33 2.54 -7.62
CA ASP A 146 -6.18 2.43 -8.50
C ASP A 146 -6.33 3.37 -9.70
N MET A 147 -5.19 3.90 -10.15
CA MET A 147 -5.17 4.86 -11.24
C MET A 147 -5.52 4.18 -12.56
N ILE A 148 -6.33 4.87 -13.36
CA ILE A 148 -6.55 4.52 -14.76
C ILE A 148 -5.56 5.33 -15.60
N MET A 149 -4.69 4.64 -16.32
CA MET A 149 -3.85 5.24 -17.35
C MET A 149 -4.67 5.37 -18.64
N TYR A 150 -4.17 6.13 -19.59
CA TYR A 150 -4.66 6.05 -20.96
C TYR A 150 -3.49 6.09 -21.94
N ASP A 151 -3.65 5.47 -23.11
CA ASP A 151 -2.67 5.62 -24.19
C ASP A 151 -3.06 6.77 -25.12
N ARG A 152 -2.08 7.56 -25.56
CA ARG A 152 -2.31 8.73 -26.42
C ARG A 152 -2.68 8.35 -27.86
N GLN A 153 -2.45 7.11 -28.27
CA GLN A 153 -2.63 6.64 -29.64
C GLN A 153 -4.09 6.33 -29.97
N THR A 154 -4.83 5.72 -29.04
CA THR A 154 -6.24 5.32 -29.21
C THR A 154 -7.16 5.91 -28.15
N GLU A 155 -6.62 6.67 -27.19
CA GLU A 155 -7.35 7.14 -26.00
C GLU A 155 -8.06 6.01 -25.25
N SER A 156 -7.52 4.79 -25.32
CA SER A 156 -8.06 3.67 -24.55
C SER A 156 -7.57 3.76 -23.11
N TRP A 157 -8.40 3.30 -22.18
CA TRP A 157 -8.12 3.36 -20.75
C TRP A 157 -7.54 2.03 -20.28
N TRP A 158 -6.53 2.11 -19.43
CA TRP A 158 -5.78 0.96 -18.95
C TRP A 158 -5.73 0.96 -17.43
N GLN A 159 -6.08 -0.17 -16.81
CA GLN A 159 -6.00 -0.33 -15.37
C GLN A 159 -4.54 -0.58 -14.97
N GLN A 160 -3.95 0.29 -14.14
CA GLN A 160 -2.55 0.21 -13.76
C GLN A 160 -2.22 -1.09 -13.01
N ALA A 161 -3.03 -1.49 -12.02
CA ALA A 161 -2.77 -2.64 -11.16
C ALA A 161 -2.64 -3.97 -11.92
N VAL A 162 -3.34 -4.13 -13.05
CA VAL A 162 -3.36 -5.36 -13.85
C VAL A 162 -2.66 -5.21 -15.21
N GLY A 163 -2.43 -3.98 -15.67
CA GLY A 163 -1.81 -3.70 -16.98
C GLY A 163 -2.72 -4.00 -18.17
N GLU A 164 -4.04 -3.95 -18.01
CA GLU A 164 -5.02 -4.32 -19.04
C GLU A 164 -5.82 -3.11 -19.53
N ALA A 165 -6.07 -3.02 -20.83
CA ALA A 165 -7.00 -2.07 -21.41
C ALA A 165 -8.44 -2.45 -21.05
N ILE A 166 -9.18 -1.52 -20.43
CA ILE A 166 -10.53 -1.75 -19.90
C ILE A 166 -11.63 -0.99 -20.65
N VAL A 167 -11.28 0.06 -21.41
CA VAL A 167 -12.22 0.86 -22.21
C VAL A 167 -11.53 1.32 -23.49
N GLY A 168 -12.25 1.33 -24.62
CA GLY A 168 -11.76 1.82 -25.91
C GLY A 168 -11.30 0.71 -26.85
N ASP A 169 -10.75 1.12 -27.99
CA ASP A 169 -10.47 0.28 -29.15
C ASP A 169 -9.61 -0.97 -28.88
N VAL A 170 -8.77 -0.92 -27.85
CA VAL A 170 -7.82 -2.00 -27.52
C VAL A 170 -8.18 -2.76 -26.24
N THR A 171 -9.42 -2.62 -25.75
CA THR A 171 -9.94 -3.35 -24.58
C THR A 171 -9.60 -4.85 -24.61
N GLY A 172 -9.18 -5.40 -23.47
CA GLY A 172 -8.73 -6.78 -23.31
C GLY A 172 -7.27 -7.02 -23.70
N THR A 173 -6.55 -6.00 -24.18
CA THR A 173 -5.11 -6.09 -24.42
C THR A 173 -4.36 -5.96 -23.09
N GLU A 174 -3.38 -6.83 -22.87
CA GLU A 174 -2.51 -6.83 -21.69
C GLU A 174 -1.11 -6.29 -22.00
N LEU A 175 -0.56 -5.50 -21.07
CA LEU A 175 0.84 -5.08 -21.07
C LEU A 175 1.70 -6.13 -20.39
N ARG A 176 2.88 -6.39 -20.96
CA ARG A 176 3.87 -7.26 -20.33
C ARG A 176 4.56 -6.51 -19.19
N GLN A 177 4.35 -6.95 -17.95
CA GLN A 177 5.09 -6.42 -16.81
C GLN A 177 6.59 -6.75 -16.91
N VAL A 178 7.44 -5.76 -16.63
CA VAL A 178 8.89 -5.89 -16.54
C VAL A 178 9.25 -5.98 -15.05
N PRO A 179 10.10 -6.96 -14.62
CA PRO A 179 10.54 -7.02 -13.24
C PRO A 179 11.21 -5.71 -12.80
N ALA A 180 10.67 -5.13 -11.73
CA ALA A 180 11.15 -3.94 -11.05
C ALA A 180 10.72 -4.03 -9.58
N TRP A 181 11.32 -3.24 -8.71
CA TRP A 181 10.96 -3.20 -7.29
C TRP A 181 11.24 -1.83 -6.69
N MET A 182 10.63 -1.55 -5.55
CA MET A 182 10.97 -0.39 -4.74
C MET A 182 12.07 -0.77 -3.73
N GLU A 183 13.15 -0.01 -3.69
CA GLU A 183 14.17 -0.06 -2.63
C GLU A 183 14.51 1.34 -2.11
N SER A 184 15.28 1.45 -1.02
CA SER A 184 15.77 2.77 -0.57
C SER A 184 16.85 3.31 -1.52
N TRP A 185 16.98 4.63 -1.56
CA TRP A 185 18.01 5.29 -2.36
C TRP A 185 19.43 4.86 -1.96
N ASP A 186 19.70 4.69 -0.67
CA ASP A 186 20.99 4.20 -0.19
C ASP A 186 21.27 2.75 -0.65
N GLN A 187 20.24 1.89 -0.66
CA GLN A 187 20.38 0.52 -1.15
C GLN A 187 20.66 0.49 -2.65
N PHE A 188 19.95 1.29 -3.45
CA PHE A 188 20.24 1.40 -4.88
C PHE A 188 21.70 1.84 -5.12
N ARG A 189 22.13 2.94 -4.49
CA ARG A 189 23.51 3.46 -4.63
C ARG A 189 24.58 2.48 -4.19
N ALA A 190 24.33 1.73 -3.11
CA ALA A 190 25.27 0.73 -2.62
C ALA A 190 25.44 -0.43 -3.62
N ARG A 191 24.35 -0.85 -4.28
CA ARG A 191 24.38 -1.93 -5.29
C ARG A 191 24.83 -1.45 -6.66
N HIS A 192 24.60 -0.18 -6.98
CA HIS A 192 24.84 0.44 -8.28
C HIS A 192 25.53 1.80 -8.14
N PRO A 193 26.81 1.84 -7.75
CA PRO A 193 27.56 3.09 -7.66
C PRO A 193 27.66 3.82 -9.01
N ASP A 194 27.68 3.07 -10.12
CA ASP A 194 27.69 3.58 -11.50
C ASP A 194 26.27 3.62 -12.12
N GLY A 195 25.24 3.43 -11.30
CA GLY A 195 23.84 3.46 -11.74
C GLY A 195 23.39 4.86 -12.14
N LEU A 196 22.26 4.94 -12.83
CA LEU A 196 21.62 6.19 -13.20
C LEU A 196 20.39 6.45 -12.33
N VAL A 197 20.13 7.71 -12.02
CA VAL A 197 18.91 8.15 -11.37
C VAL A 197 18.23 9.22 -12.21
N MET A 198 16.91 9.13 -12.33
CA MET A 198 16.12 10.12 -13.05
C MET A 198 16.37 11.49 -12.42
N ALA A 199 16.75 12.47 -13.24
CA ALA A 199 16.94 13.84 -12.82
C ALA A 199 15.60 14.46 -12.41
N GLU A 200 15.66 15.47 -11.55
CA GLU A 200 14.48 16.23 -11.15
C GLU A 200 13.79 16.86 -12.38
N PRO A 201 12.50 16.56 -12.62
CA PRO A 201 11.80 17.12 -13.75
C PRO A 201 11.64 18.64 -13.63
N ALA A 202 11.64 19.34 -14.76
CA ALA A 202 11.52 20.80 -14.83
C ALA A 202 10.07 21.31 -14.60
N TYR A 203 9.39 20.87 -13.54
CA TYR A 203 8.07 21.33 -13.14
C TYR A 203 8.12 22.10 -11.81
N PRO A 204 7.20 23.06 -11.58
CA PRO A 204 7.13 23.81 -10.33
C PRO A 204 6.44 22.99 -9.23
N ARG A 205 7.00 21.83 -8.87
CA ARG A 205 6.50 20.94 -7.82
C ARG A 205 7.42 20.98 -6.60
N ARG A 206 6.87 20.67 -5.43
CA ARG A 206 7.64 20.52 -4.19
C ARG A 206 8.08 19.08 -4.03
N TYR A 207 9.01 18.64 -4.87
CA TYR A 207 9.52 17.27 -4.80
C TYR A 207 10.15 16.98 -3.44
N GLY A 208 9.93 15.76 -2.94
CA GLY A 208 10.29 15.35 -1.58
C GLY A 208 9.23 15.66 -0.51
N GLN A 209 8.26 16.53 -0.81
CA GLN A 209 7.04 16.65 -0.02
C GLN A 209 5.98 15.68 -0.56
N ASN A 210 5.41 14.90 0.36
CA ASN A 210 4.38 13.93 0.12
C ASN A 210 2.97 14.57 0.30
N PRO A 211 2.18 14.73 -0.77
CA PRO A 211 0.80 15.23 -0.66
C PRO A 211 -0.16 14.23 0.01
N TYR A 212 0.29 12.99 0.26
CA TYR A 212 -0.45 11.91 0.91
C TYR A 212 0.06 11.63 2.34
N GLY A 213 0.63 12.62 3.02
CA GLY A 213 1.11 12.46 4.41
C GLY A 213 0.03 11.90 5.33
N GLY A 214 0.36 10.86 6.08
CA GLY A 214 -0.52 10.16 7.03
C GLY A 214 -1.42 9.10 6.40
N TYR A 215 -1.41 8.93 5.07
CA TYR A 215 -2.30 7.99 4.39
C TYR A 215 -2.08 6.54 4.84
N ASP A 216 -0.83 6.15 5.04
CA ASP A 216 -0.41 4.84 5.55
C ASP A 216 -1.04 4.44 6.90
N GLY A 217 -1.43 5.42 7.71
CA GLY A 217 -1.99 5.22 9.04
C GLY A 217 -3.51 5.19 9.09
N LEU A 218 -4.19 5.45 7.97
CA LEU A 218 -5.65 5.47 7.95
C LEU A 218 -6.24 4.06 8.04
N THR A 219 -7.48 3.98 8.54
CA THR A 219 -8.26 2.74 8.54
C THR A 219 -9.02 2.53 7.24
N ARG A 220 -9.36 3.62 6.54
CA ARG A 220 -10.14 3.60 5.30
C ARG A 220 -9.34 4.23 4.16
N PRO A 221 -9.21 3.55 3.02
CA PRO A 221 -8.56 4.12 1.85
C PRO A 221 -9.41 5.25 1.25
N PHE A 222 -8.75 6.22 0.62
CA PHE A 222 -9.43 7.26 -0.14
C PHE A 222 -10.10 6.69 -1.37
N LEU A 223 -11.29 7.22 -1.70
CA LEU A 223 -12.01 6.95 -2.95
C LEU A 223 -12.26 5.45 -3.24
N TYR A 224 -12.32 4.64 -2.16
CA TYR A 224 -12.62 3.22 -2.21
C TYR A 224 -13.97 2.94 -1.57
N SER A 225 -14.84 2.22 -2.28
CA SER A 225 -16.16 1.80 -1.80
C SER A 225 -16.36 0.28 -1.82
N GLY A 226 -15.32 -0.49 -2.12
CA GLY A 226 -15.37 -1.95 -2.15
C GLY A 226 -15.29 -2.58 -0.76
N ASP A 227 -15.36 -3.92 -0.74
CA ASP A 227 -15.30 -4.68 0.50
C ASP A 227 -13.92 -4.62 1.16
N PRO A 228 -13.85 -4.69 2.50
CA PRO A 228 -12.57 -4.78 3.20
C PRO A 228 -11.88 -6.11 2.90
N PRO A 229 -10.53 -6.16 2.93
CA PRO A 229 -9.81 -7.42 2.78
C PRO A 229 -10.29 -8.50 3.77
N PRO A 230 -10.28 -9.78 3.37
CA PRO A 230 -10.64 -10.88 4.25
C PRO A 230 -9.61 -11.07 5.39
N HIS A 231 -9.90 -12.03 6.26
CA HIS A 231 -8.98 -12.50 7.31
C HIS A 231 -8.60 -11.46 8.39
N GLY A 232 -9.32 -10.35 8.46
CA GLY A 232 -9.05 -9.27 9.42
C GLY A 232 -7.79 -8.45 9.09
N ILE A 233 -7.35 -8.48 7.83
CA ILE A 233 -6.21 -7.68 7.37
C ILE A 233 -6.67 -6.23 7.19
N PRO A 234 -5.99 -5.24 7.82
CA PRO A 234 -6.32 -3.83 7.60
C PRO A 234 -6.21 -3.45 6.12
N ALA A 235 -7.13 -2.61 5.63
CA ALA A 235 -7.18 -2.18 4.23
C ALA A 235 -5.83 -1.63 3.72
N LEU A 236 -5.18 -0.80 4.53
CA LEU A 236 -3.89 -0.15 4.23
C LEU A 236 -2.67 -0.92 4.76
N ALA A 237 -2.84 -2.18 5.16
CA ALA A 237 -1.70 -3.07 5.34
C ALA A 237 -1.08 -3.39 3.97
N ARG A 238 0.25 -3.55 3.91
CA ARG A 238 0.93 -3.93 2.66
C ARG A 238 0.95 -5.45 2.47
N VAL A 239 0.84 -5.86 1.21
CA VAL A 239 1.03 -7.23 0.76
C VAL A 239 2.04 -7.26 -0.38
N VAL A 240 2.86 -8.31 -0.43
CA VAL A 240 3.68 -8.63 -1.59
C VAL A 240 2.84 -9.47 -2.53
N ARG A 241 2.49 -8.93 -3.71
CA ARG A 241 1.73 -9.64 -4.74
C ARG A 241 2.68 -10.32 -5.72
N VAL A 242 2.46 -11.61 -5.99
CA VAL A 242 3.13 -12.35 -7.07
C VAL A 242 2.10 -13.20 -7.81
N GLY A 243 1.69 -12.77 -9.00
CA GLY A 243 0.53 -13.33 -9.69
C GLY A 243 -0.72 -13.24 -8.81
N ASP A 244 -1.53 -14.28 -8.77
CA ASP A 244 -2.78 -14.36 -7.99
C ASP A 244 -2.56 -14.50 -6.47
N ARG A 245 -1.32 -14.45 -5.97
CA ARG A 245 -0.98 -14.66 -4.55
C ARG A 245 -0.55 -13.38 -3.87
N ALA A 246 -0.92 -13.23 -2.60
CA ALA A 246 -0.50 -12.12 -1.75
C ALA A 246 0.02 -12.58 -0.39
N TRP A 247 1.23 -12.13 -0.03
CA TRP A 247 1.83 -12.33 1.29
C TRP A 247 1.71 -11.06 2.12
N PRO A 248 1.12 -11.10 3.34
CA PRO A 248 1.19 -9.96 4.25
C PRO A 248 2.63 -9.52 4.49
N LEU A 249 2.97 -8.26 4.23
CA LEU A 249 4.34 -7.76 4.37
C LEU A 249 4.88 -7.95 5.80
N GLU A 250 3.99 -7.82 6.80
CA GLU A 250 4.33 -8.09 8.21
C GLU A 250 4.86 -9.51 8.42
N ARG A 251 4.27 -10.49 7.73
CA ARG A 251 4.72 -11.89 7.79
C ARG A 251 6.10 -12.01 7.17
N VAL A 252 6.33 -11.42 6.00
CA VAL A 252 7.63 -11.44 5.30
C VAL A 252 8.70 -10.81 6.20
N ARG A 253 8.44 -9.61 6.73
CA ARG A 253 9.32 -8.86 7.62
C ARG A 253 9.72 -9.66 8.85
N ARG A 254 8.75 -10.24 9.56
CA ARG A 254 9.01 -11.01 10.79
C ARG A 254 9.93 -12.21 10.58
N HIS A 255 9.96 -12.78 9.37
CA HIS A 255 10.85 -13.89 9.03
C HIS A 255 12.15 -13.45 8.36
N GLY A 256 12.34 -12.15 8.10
CA GLY A 256 13.49 -11.64 7.35
C GLY A 256 13.49 -12.04 5.86
N GLY A 257 12.30 -12.32 5.31
CA GLY A 257 12.12 -12.95 4.00
C GLY A 257 11.44 -14.32 4.09
N LEU A 258 10.99 -14.84 2.95
CA LEU A 258 10.28 -16.13 2.85
C LEU A 258 10.72 -16.87 1.59
N SER A 259 10.66 -18.21 1.64
CA SER A 259 10.81 -19.06 0.46
C SER A 259 9.72 -20.14 0.50
N GLU A 260 8.69 -19.99 -0.32
CA GLU A 260 7.58 -20.94 -0.42
C GLU A 260 6.91 -20.85 -1.79
N GLU A 261 6.20 -21.91 -2.19
CA GLU A 261 5.44 -21.93 -3.45
C GLU A 261 6.27 -21.51 -4.69
N GLY A 262 7.55 -21.89 -4.73
CA GLY A 262 8.47 -21.61 -5.83
C GLY A 262 8.96 -20.16 -5.94
N VAL A 263 8.70 -19.30 -4.95
CA VAL A 263 9.19 -17.92 -4.90
C VAL A 263 10.07 -17.68 -3.69
N VAL A 264 11.09 -16.84 -3.85
CA VAL A 264 11.97 -16.34 -2.79
C VAL A 264 11.71 -14.84 -2.64
N ILE A 265 11.14 -14.44 -1.52
CA ILE A 265 10.82 -13.06 -1.17
C ILE A 265 11.90 -12.58 -0.19
N GLY A 266 12.82 -11.74 -0.65
CA GLY A 266 13.77 -11.03 0.21
C GLY A 266 13.11 -9.85 0.90
N TRP A 267 13.56 -9.53 2.11
CA TRP A 267 13.20 -8.30 2.82
C TRP A 267 14.42 -7.69 3.51
N GLU A 268 14.61 -6.39 3.35
CA GLU A 268 15.69 -5.64 3.98
C GLU A 268 15.16 -4.33 4.58
N ALA A 269 15.51 -4.04 5.83
CA ALA A 269 15.16 -2.78 6.48
C ALA A 269 15.83 -1.58 5.78
N GLY A 270 15.23 -0.39 5.87
CA GLY A 270 15.88 0.87 5.45
C GLY A 270 15.10 1.73 4.48
N GLN A 271 14.03 1.22 3.87
CA GLN A 271 13.14 2.01 3.02
C GLN A 271 12.04 2.67 3.85
N ALA A 272 11.93 4.00 3.76
CA ALA A 272 10.82 4.74 4.32
C ALA A 272 9.57 4.63 3.44
N SER A 273 8.40 4.58 4.09
CA SER A 273 7.12 4.69 3.39
C SER A 273 6.98 6.06 2.72
N ALA A 274 6.67 6.07 1.42
CA ALA A 274 6.37 7.28 0.66
C ALA A 274 5.05 7.97 1.06
N LEU A 275 4.23 7.32 1.89
CA LEU A 275 2.84 7.70 2.16
C LEU A 275 2.57 7.93 3.67
N ASP A 276 3.62 7.98 4.48
CA ASP A 276 3.52 8.07 5.95
C ASP A 276 3.67 9.50 6.48
N THR A 277 4.77 10.18 6.19
CA THR A 277 5.02 11.55 6.64
C THR A 277 5.07 12.53 5.47
N GLU A 278 4.98 13.84 5.75
CA GLU A 278 5.13 14.89 4.72
C GLU A 278 6.52 14.84 4.08
N VAL A 279 7.58 14.64 4.87
CA VAL A 279 8.94 14.42 4.35
C VAL A 279 9.15 12.92 4.19
N ILE A 280 9.26 12.42 2.97
CA ILE A 280 9.29 10.97 2.68
C ILE A 280 10.39 10.24 3.45
N ALA A 281 11.60 10.81 3.53
CA ALA A 281 12.74 10.19 4.23
C ALA A 281 12.50 9.93 5.73
N GLN A 282 11.53 10.64 6.34
CA GLN A 282 11.18 10.53 7.75
C GLN A 282 10.07 9.48 8.01
N GLY A 283 9.53 8.87 6.96
CA GLY A 283 8.50 7.85 7.08
C GLY A 283 8.98 6.63 7.85
N ARG A 284 8.02 5.90 8.42
CA ARG A 284 8.23 4.59 9.04
C ARG A 284 8.91 3.64 8.07
N ASP A 285 9.72 2.74 8.62
CA ASP A 285 10.38 1.71 7.84
C ASP A 285 9.38 0.65 7.38
N VAL A 286 9.28 0.47 6.07
CA VAL A 286 8.50 -0.60 5.42
C VAL A 286 9.40 -1.69 4.85
N GLY A 287 10.70 -1.41 4.75
CA GLY A 287 11.70 -2.26 4.14
C GLY A 287 11.52 -2.43 2.64
N SER A 288 12.56 -2.95 2.00
CA SER A 288 12.61 -3.22 0.58
C SER A 288 12.38 -4.69 0.32
N VAL A 289 11.59 -4.97 -0.70
CA VAL A 289 11.22 -6.33 -1.09
C VAL A 289 11.76 -6.59 -2.49
N ARG A 290 12.37 -7.76 -2.67
CA ARG A 290 12.75 -8.26 -3.99
C ARG A 290 12.32 -9.72 -4.10
N VAL A 291 11.58 -10.03 -5.15
CA VAL A 291 11.03 -11.37 -5.39
C VAL A 291 11.78 -12.04 -6.52
N ARG A 292 12.23 -13.28 -6.28
CA ARG A 292 12.92 -14.11 -7.27
C ARG A 292 12.30 -15.50 -7.36
N ASP A 293 12.56 -16.19 -8.46
CA ASP A 293 12.27 -17.63 -8.56
C ASP A 293 13.38 -18.48 -7.92
N ALA A 294 13.21 -19.80 -7.97
CA ALA A 294 14.19 -20.77 -7.45
C ALA A 294 15.54 -20.74 -8.21
N GLN A 295 15.61 -20.12 -9.38
CA GLN A 295 16.83 -19.93 -10.16
C GLN A 295 17.49 -18.58 -9.89
N GLY A 296 16.91 -17.74 -9.03
CA GLY A 296 17.42 -16.42 -8.69
C GLY A 296 17.09 -15.34 -9.72
N ARG A 297 16.16 -15.59 -10.66
CA ARG A 297 15.69 -14.58 -11.61
C ARG A 297 14.63 -13.71 -10.96
N ASP A 298 14.69 -12.40 -11.17
CA ASP A 298 13.67 -11.48 -10.64
C ASP A 298 12.31 -11.75 -11.29
N LEU A 299 11.29 -11.75 -10.45
CA LEU A 299 9.90 -11.95 -10.87
C LEU A 299 9.13 -10.63 -10.85
N PRO A 300 8.19 -10.41 -11.79
CA PRO A 300 7.23 -9.34 -11.67
C PRO A 300 6.42 -9.49 -10.37
N HIS A 301 6.42 -8.45 -9.55
CA HIS A 301 5.72 -8.40 -8.27
C HIS A 301 5.33 -6.96 -7.95
N ASP A 302 4.54 -6.79 -6.90
CA ASP A 302 4.18 -5.47 -6.37
C ASP A 302 4.14 -5.52 -4.85
N VAL A 303 4.36 -4.37 -4.20
CA VAL A 303 4.13 -4.19 -2.77
C VAL A 303 3.00 -3.20 -2.59
N MET A 304 1.76 -3.68 -2.70
CA MET A 304 0.55 -2.84 -2.69
C MET A 304 -0.23 -2.94 -1.39
N PHE A 305 -1.20 -2.05 -1.20
CA PHE A 305 -2.16 -2.16 -0.10
C PHE A 305 -3.12 -3.36 -0.29
N ALA A 306 -3.50 -3.97 0.83
CA ALA A 306 -4.32 -5.18 0.86
C ALA A 306 -5.71 -4.97 0.24
N PHE A 307 -6.29 -3.77 0.37
CA PHE A 307 -7.58 -3.47 -0.28
C PHE A 307 -7.49 -3.53 -1.80
N ALA A 308 -6.40 -3.04 -2.38
CA ALA A 308 -6.19 -3.05 -3.83
C ALA A 308 -6.03 -4.49 -4.32
N PHE A 309 -5.23 -5.30 -3.62
CA PHE A 309 -5.13 -6.72 -3.94
C PHE A 309 -6.49 -7.43 -3.89
N HIS A 310 -7.28 -7.18 -2.84
CA HIS A 310 -8.60 -7.79 -2.72
C HIS A 310 -9.55 -7.39 -3.86
N ALA A 311 -9.53 -6.12 -4.26
CA ALA A 311 -10.41 -5.61 -5.30
C ALA A 311 -10.07 -6.16 -6.70
N PHE A 312 -8.78 -6.27 -7.04
CA PHE A 312 -8.35 -6.73 -8.36
C PHE A 312 -8.16 -8.26 -8.46
N TRP A 313 -7.94 -8.94 -7.34
CA TRP A 313 -7.86 -10.40 -7.24
C TRP A 313 -8.79 -10.91 -6.14
N PRO A 314 -10.13 -10.83 -6.33
CA PRO A 314 -11.10 -11.25 -5.33
C PRO A 314 -10.98 -12.74 -4.98
N GLU A 315 -10.64 -13.57 -5.96
CA GLU A 315 -10.37 -15.01 -5.80
C GLU A 315 -8.87 -15.31 -5.56
N GLY A 316 -8.07 -14.27 -5.31
CA GLY A 316 -6.64 -14.38 -5.07
C GLY A 316 -6.31 -15.16 -3.78
N ARG A 317 -5.18 -15.86 -3.80
CA ARG A 317 -4.72 -16.68 -2.68
C ARG A 317 -3.94 -15.86 -1.65
N TRP A 318 -4.51 -15.74 -0.46
CA TRP A 318 -3.86 -15.10 0.68
C TRP A 318 -2.87 -16.05 1.36
N MET A 319 -1.59 -15.73 1.27
CA MET A 319 -0.48 -16.53 1.77
C MET A 319 -0.23 -16.19 3.24
N LEU A 320 -1.14 -16.63 4.10
CA LEU A 320 -1.15 -16.33 5.54
C LEU A 320 -0.13 -17.16 6.34
N GLY A 321 0.44 -18.18 5.72
CA GLY A 321 1.22 -19.23 6.38
C GLY A 321 0.32 -20.27 7.05
N GLU A 322 0.92 -21.34 7.55
CA GLU A 322 0.19 -22.29 8.38
C GLU A 322 -0.36 -21.55 9.61
N ARG A 323 -1.69 -21.48 9.73
CA ARG A 323 -2.30 -21.23 11.03
C ARG A 323 -1.78 -22.34 11.92
N GLY A 324 -1.05 -22.00 12.99
CA GLY A 324 -0.64 -22.96 14.01
C GLY A 324 -1.80 -23.93 14.23
N GLY A 325 -1.54 -25.20 13.94
CA GLY A 325 -2.57 -26.22 13.84
C GLY A 325 -3.51 -26.09 15.02
N ARG A 326 -4.82 -25.98 14.74
CA ARG A 326 -5.77 -26.56 15.67
C ARG A 326 -5.37 -28.03 15.75
N ALA A 327 -4.70 -28.41 16.83
CA ALA A 327 -4.69 -29.79 17.27
C ALA A 327 -6.16 -30.23 17.20
N GLY A 328 -6.46 -31.17 16.30
CA GLY A 328 -7.78 -31.75 16.21
C GLY A 328 -8.15 -32.27 17.58
N LEU A 329 -9.11 -31.63 18.23
CA LEU A 329 -9.88 -32.26 19.29
C LEU A 329 -10.78 -33.30 18.60
N GLU A 330 -10.20 -34.45 18.26
CA GLU A 330 -10.98 -35.68 18.21
C GLU A 330 -11.24 -36.12 19.65
N PRO A 331 -12.49 -36.41 20.04
CA PRO A 331 -12.80 -36.89 21.37
C PRO A 331 -12.45 -38.37 21.46
N HIS A 332 -11.18 -38.69 21.66
CA HIS A 332 -10.79 -40.01 22.11
C HIS A 332 -10.89 -40.05 23.64
N GLY A 333 -12.00 -40.64 24.09
CA GLY A 333 -12.20 -41.03 25.47
C GLY A 333 -11.10 -41.97 25.94
N GLY A 334 -10.67 -41.78 27.18
CA GLY A 334 -9.70 -42.64 27.85
C GLY A 334 -8.84 -41.86 28.82
N GLN A 335 -9.18 -41.96 30.10
CA GLN A 335 -8.36 -41.50 31.21
C GLN A 335 -6.91 -41.92 31.04
N GLN A 336 -5.99 -40.95 30.99
CA GLN A 336 -4.63 -41.14 31.47
C GLN A 336 -4.08 -39.79 31.94
N ALA A 337 -3.70 -39.77 33.21
CA ALA A 337 -3.10 -38.65 33.89
C ALA A 337 -1.72 -38.35 33.29
N TRP A 338 -1.42 -37.08 33.08
CA TRP A 338 -0.06 -36.61 32.86
C TRP A 338 0.39 -35.84 34.10
N ASP A 339 1.29 -36.46 34.87
CA ASP A 339 2.08 -35.76 35.88
C ASP A 339 3.07 -34.84 35.15
N LEU A 340 2.86 -33.52 35.26
CA LEU A 340 3.81 -32.51 34.86
C LEU A 340 4.83 -32.32 35.99
N VAL A 341 6.01 -32.91 35.83
CA VAL A 341 7.20 -32.56 36.62
C VAL A 341 7.70 -31.20 36.13
N LEU A 342 7.44 -30.15 36.92
CA LEU A 342 8.14 -28.87 36.82
C LEU A 342 9.34 -28.92 37.78
N GLU A 343 10.55 -29.13 37.25
CA GLU A 343 11.77 -28.78 37.96
C GLU A 343 11.91 -27.25 37.95
N ALA A 344 11.60 -26.63 39.09
CA ALA A 344 11.86 -25.22 39.35
C ALA A 344 13.33 -25.04 39.75
N GLU A 345 14.10 -24.31 38.94
CA GLU A 345 15.36 -23.73 39.37
C GLU A 345 15.11 -22.68 40.47
N LYS A 346 15.90 -22.75 41.55
CA LYS A 346 15.79 -21.91 42.73
C LYS A 346 16.21 -20.46 42.43
N PRO A 347 15.46 -19.43 42.89
CA PRO A 347 16.01 -18.09 43.02
C PRO A 347 16.86 -17.99 44.30
N VAL A 348 18.11 -17.56 44.14
CA VAL A 348 18.97 -17.11 45.25
C VAL A 348 18.73 -15.62 45.46
N GLY A 349 18.23 -15.24 46.65
CA GLY A 349 18.13 -13.84 47.08
C GLY A 349 16.70 -13.43 47.45
N GLY A 350 16.46 -13.26 48.75
CA GLY A 350 15.12 -13.07 49.31
C GLY A 350 14.49 -11.70 49.03
N MET A 351 13.29 -11.74 48.46
CA MET A 351 12.18 -10.81 48.68
C MET A 351 10.93 -11.45 48.06
N GLY A 352 9.89 -11.68 48.85
CA GLY A 352 8.71 -12.47 48.45
C GLY A 352 7.84 -11.75 47.42
N PRO A 353 7.21 -12.47 46.46
CA PRO A 353 6.30 -11.84 45.51
C PRO A 353 4.89 -11.68 46.10
N CYS A 354 4.36 -10.45 46.01
CA CYS A 354 2.93 -10.19 46.13
C CYS A 354 2.19 -10.77 44.91
N ALA A 355 1.26 -11.69 45.15
CA ALA A 355 0.36 -12.20 44.12
C ALA A 355 -0.79 -11.22 43.87
N PHE A 356 -0.98 -10.81 42.62
CA PHE A 356 -2.23 -10.21 42.15
C PHE A 356 -3.07 -11.31 41.49
N VAL A 357 -4.20 -11.64 42.12
CA VAL A 357 -5.28 -12.43 41.53
C VAL A 357 -6.37 -11.45 41.12
N ILE A 358 -6.60 -11.26 39.83
CA ILE A 358 -7.79 -10.57 39.32
C ILE A 358 -8.80 -11.66 38.94
N GLY A 359 -9.70 -11.96 39.86
CA GLY A 359 -10.91 -12.75 39.58
C GLY A 359 -12.04 -11.80 39.20
N ALA A 360 -12.57 -11.91 37.98
CA ALA A 360 -13.83 -11.30 37.60
C ALA A 360 -14.94 -12.35 37.78
N GLN A 361 -15.73 -12.22 38.85
CA GLN A 361 -17.01 -12.92 38.99
C GLN A 361 -18.10 -12.10 38.28
N GLY A 362 -18.86 -12.78 37.44
CA GLY A 362 -20.03 -12.21 36.77
C GLY A 362 -21.17 -11.91 37.74
N ALA A 363 -21.94 -10.88 37.44
CA ALA A 363 -23.26 -10.65 37.98
C ALA A 363 -24.22 -10.38 36.82
N ASP A 364 -25.29 -11.16 36.79
CA ASP A 364 -26.39 -11.15 35.83
C ASP A 364 -27.48 -10.15 36.27
N GLN A 365 -28.17 -9.59 35.28
CA GLN A 365 -29.51 -8.93 35.22
C GLN A 365 -30.08 -8.07 36.37
N GLY A 366 -30.59 -6.88 36.00
CA GLY A 366 -31.68 -6.20 36.70
C GLY A 366 -31.83 -4.70 36.41
N ASP A 367 -32.91 -4.31 35.73
CA ASP A 367 -33.34 -2.93 35.41
C ASP A 367 -33.42 -1.96 36.62
N ALA A 368 -33.05 -0.68 36.43
CA ALA A 368 -33.87 0.51 36.76
C ALA A 368 -33.06 1.83 36.79
N VAL A 369 -33.46 2.76 35.90
CA VAL A 369 -33.68 4.21 36.10
C VAL A 369 -32.74 5.01 37.04
N GLY A 370 -31.90 5.85 36.42
CA GLY A 370 -31.78 7.30 36.71
C GLY A 370 -31.15 7.74 38.04
N ARG A 371 -29.90 8.22 37.99
CA ARG A 371 -29.49 9.55 38.50
C ARG A 371 -27.99 9.83 38.28
N GLU A 372 -27.71 11.11 38.08
CA GLU A 372 -26.40 11.74 37.95
C GLU A 372 -25.44 11.39 39.09
N GLY A 373 -24.17 11.16 38.77
CA GLY A 373 -23.09 11.02 39.74
C GLY A 373 -21.73 11.33 39.12
N ARG A 374 -21.16 12.48 39.49
CA ARG A 374 -19.78 12.92 39.18
C ARG A 374 -18.77 11.83 39.52
N VAL A 375 -17.84 11.55 38.60
CA VAL A 375 -16.61 10.83 38.92
C VAL A 375 -15.56 11.85 39.40
N GLN A 376 -15.25 11.81 40.69
CA GLN A 376 -14.13 12.53 41.30
C GLN A 376 -12.82 11.77 41.05
N LEU A 377 -11.81 12.53 40.63
CA LEU A 377 -10.41 12.14 40.58
C LEU A 377 -9.92 11.89 42.02
N VAL A 378 -9.39 10.71 42.32
CA VAL A 378 -8.68 10.44 43.57
C VAL A 378 -7.22 10.13 43.24
N GLN A 379 -6.37 11.13 43.45
CA GLN A 379 -4.96 10.93 43.81
C GLN A 379 -4.91 10.51 45.28
N SER A 380 -4.14 9.48 45.61
CA SER A 380 -3.65 9.28 46.98
C SER A 380 -2.13 9.06 46.99
N LEU A 381 -1.48 9.96 47.73
CA LEU A 381 -0.19 9.79 48.41
C LEU A 381 -0.30 8.55 49.33
N GLY A 382 0.70 7.70 49.56
CA GLY A 382 2.10 7.93 49.86
C GLY A 382 2.41 7.23 51.20
N CYS A 383 3.43 6.38 51.26
CA CYS A 383 4.06 5.94 52.51
C CYS A 383 5.57 5.87 52.27
N GLY A 384 6.32 6.64 53.06
CA GLY A 384 7.77 6.72 53.04
C GLY A 384 8.40 6.22 54.34
N ALA A 385 9.72 6.04 54.28
CA ALA A 385 10.73 6.03 55.35
C ALA A 385 12.06 5.68 54.66
N ASP A 386 13.26 6.19 54.96
CA ASP A 386 13.74 7.32 55.76
C ASP A 386 15.26 7.43 55.49
N GLY A 387 15.82 8.65 55.62
CA GLY A 387 17.25 8.92 55.86
C GLY A 387 18.15 9.12 54.62
N GLY A 388 18.87 10.22 54.43
CA GLY A 388 19.06 11.41 55.24
C GLY A 388 20.21 12.28 54.67
N ILE A 389 19.97 13.60 54.72
CA ILE A 389 20.90 14.72 54.98
C ILE A 389 21.95 15.11 53.92
N GLY A 390 21.78 16.34 53.40
CA GLY A 390 22.84 17.19 52.83
C GLY A 390 22.32 18.50 52.21
N ARG A 391 22.35 19.60 52.98
CA ARG A 391 21.98 21.01 52.65
C ARG A 391 22.81 21.57 51.46
N HIS A 392 22.45 22.62 50.71
CA HIS A 392 22.07 24.01 51.07
C HIS A 392 21.59 24.81 49.82
N ASP A 393 20.61 25.70 50.02
CA ASP A 393 20.44 27.11 49.55
C ASP A 393 20.40 27.50 48.04
N LEU A 394 19.26 28.03 47.53
CA LEU A 394 18.87 29.47 47.37
C LEU A 394 19.69 30.20 46.26
N LEU A 395 19.19 30.98 45.29
CA LEU A 395 17.99 31.75 44.92
C LEU A 395 17.99 31.87 43.36
N LYS A 396 16.86 31.81 42.64
CA LYS A 396 16.03 32.94 42.11
C LYS A 396 16.79 34.16 41.55
N PRO A 397 16.30 34.79 40.46
CA PRO A 397 14.96 35.40 40.36
C PRO A 397 13.85 34.51 39.80
#